data_AF-A0A2I9ED61-F1
#
_entry.id   AF-A0A2I9ED61-F1
#
_cell.length_a   1.000
_cell.length_b   1.000
_cell.length_c   1.000
_cell.angle_alpha   90.00
_cell.angle_beta   90.00
_cell.angle_gamma   90.00
#
_symmetry.space_group_name_H-M   'P 1'
#
loop_
_entity.id
_entity.type
_entity.pdbx_description
1 polymer ?
#
loop_
_entity_poly.entity_id
_entity_poly.type
_entity_poly.pdbx_seq_one_letter_code
_entity_poly.pdbx_strand_id
1 'polypeptide(L)'
;MLQTPPFPEYTSGHSVVSGAAATALTSIFGDNFAFDDDTEIPFGLPIRSFTSFNQAADEAAISRMYGGIHYRAAVEVGVGQGRSLGKFIVDKLEMNGNQELVSK
;
A
#
# COMPACT_ATOMS: atom_id res chain seq x y z
N MET A 1 -11.56 4.51 -16.81
CA MET A 1 -10.73 3.47 -17.45
C MET A 1 -9.32 4.01 -17.58
N LEU A 2 -8.33 3.25 -17.12
CA LEU A 2 -6.91 3.59 -17.21
C LEU A 2 -6.28 2.92 -18.45
N GLN A 3 -5.18 3.47 -18.94
CA GLN A 3 -4.36 2.79 -19.95
C GLN A 3 -3.70 1.54 -19.35
N THR A 4 -3.79 0.40 -20.04
CA THR A 4 -3.15 -0.84 -19.61
C THR A 4 -1.62 -0.69 -19.59
N PRO A 5 -0.95 -0.94 -18.45
CA PRO A 5 0.50 -0.93 -18.39
C PRO A 5 1.13 -2.06 -19.24
N PRO A 6 2.37 -1.90 -19.75
CA PRO A 6 2.99 -2.84 -20.69
C PRO A 6 3.68 -4.01 -19.97
N PHE A 7 2.95 -4.77 -19.16
CA PHE A 7 3.45 -5.97 -18.49
C PHE A 7 2.33 -7.00 -18.27
N PRO A 8 2.67 -8.29 -18.06
CA PRO A 8 1.68 -9.32 -17.73
C PRO A 8 0.87 -9.00 -16.46
N GLU A 9 -0.38 -9.45 -16.44
CA GLU A 9 -1.39 -8.95 -15.51
C GLU A 9 -1.31 -9.52 -14.08
N TYR A 10 -0.82 -10.75 -13.89
CA TYR A 10 -0.91 -11.45 -12.60
C TYR A 10 0.46 -11.63 -11.90
N THR A 11 0.60 -11.26 -10.62
CA THR A 11 -0.33 -10.51 -9.76
C THR A 11 -0.23 -8.99 -9.97
N SER A 12 -1.20 -8.23 -9.45
CA SER A 12 -1.17 -6.76 -9.47
C SER A 12 0.01 -6.22 -8.66
N GLY A 13 0.91 -5.49 -9.32
CA GLY A 13 2.06 -4.85 -8.66
C GLY A 13 1.64 -3.81 -7.61
N HIS A 14 0.59 -3.02 -7.89
CA HIS A 14 0.04 -2.07 -6.91
C HIS A 14 -0.43 -2.81 -5.65
N SER A 15 -1.14 -3.93 -5.82
CA SER A 15 -1.67 -4.71 -4.70
C SER A 15 -0.55 -5.30 -3.84
N VAL A 16 0.49 -5.87 -4.46
CA VAL A 16 1.64 -6.45 -3.74
C VAL A 16 2.45 -5.37 -3.01
N VAL A 17 2.81 -4.29 -3.71
CA VAL A 17 3.65 -3.23 -3.13
C VAL A 17 2.91 -2.49 -2.01
N SER A 18 1.65 -2.10 -2.23
CA SER A 18 0.87 -1.41 -1.20
C SER A 18 0.62 -2.31 0.02
N GLY A 19 0.35 -3.60 -0.17
CA GLY A 19 0.20 -4.54 0.96
C GLY A 19 1.47 -4.69 1.80
N ALA A 20 2.63 -4.78 1.15
CA ALA A 20 3.92 -4.85 1.85
C ALA A 20 4.25 -3.52 2.56
N ALA A 21 4.05 -2.39 1.89
CA ALA A 21 4.30 -1.06 2.44
C ALA A 21 3.40 -0.76 3.64
N ALA A 22 2.10 -1.04 3.55
CA ALA A 22 1.18 -0.86 4.67
C ALA A 22 1.59 -1.70 5.87
N THR A 23 2.02 -2.95 5.67
CA THR A 23 2.48 -3.81 6.77
C THR A 23 3.72 -3.23 7.46
N ALA A 24 4.68 -2.73 6.69
CA ALA A 24 5.88 -2.11 7.24
C ALA A 24 5.57 -0.78 7.97
N LEU A 25 4.78 0.11 7.37
CA LEU A 25 4.41 1.39 7.97
C LEU A 25 3.57 1.20 9.24
N THR A 26 2.62 0.26 9.24
CA THR A 26 1.87 -0.11 10.44
C THR A 26 2.79 -0.65 11.55
N SER A 27 3.86 -1.37 11.21
CA SER A 27 4.84 -1.82 12.21
C SER A 27 5.65 -0.67 12.83
N ILE A 28 5.85 0.43 12.09
CA ILE A 28 6.68 1.56 12.53
C ILE A 28 5.84 2.60 13.29
N PHE A 29 4.68 2.95 12.75
CA PHE A 29 3.85 4.06 13.22
C PHE A 29 2.60 3.61 13.96
N GLY A 30 2.36 2.29 14.04
CA GLY A 30 1.16 1.72 14.64
C GLY A 30 0.00 1.56 13.66
N ASP A 31 -1.03 0.88 14.13
CA ASP A 31 -2.29 0.74 13.40
C ASP A 31 -3.19 1.96 13.62
N ASN A 32 -4.17 2.17 12.73
CA ASN A 32 -5.07 3.34 12.74
C ASN A 32 -4.34 4.70 12.70
N PHE A 33 -3.18 4.73 12.07
CA PHE A 33 -2.48 5.98 11.78
C PHE A 33 -3.23 6.74 10.67
N ALA A 34 -3.93 7.80 11.05
CA ALA A 34 -4.65 8.65 10.12
C ALA A 34 -3.70 9.66 9.44
N PHE A 35 -3.87 9.87 8.15
CA PHE A 35 -3.07 10.83 7.39
C PHE A 35 -3.86 11.40 6.21
N ASP A 36 -3.48 12.61 5.82
CA ASP A 36 -3.89 13.23 4.57
C ASP A 36 -2.80 12.98 3.53
N ASP A 37 -3.14 12.25 2.47
CA ASP A 37 -2.26 11.98 1.34
C ASP A 37 -2.34 13.14 0.35
N ASP A 38 -1.32 14.01 0.40
CA ASP A 38 -1.12 15.14 -0.50
C ASP A 38 -0.08 14.86 -1.60
N THR A 39 0.41 13.61 -1.69
CA THR A 39 1.55 13.24 -2.56
C THR A 39 1.26 13.47 -4.04
N GLU A 40 -0.02 13.46 -4.43
CA GLU A 40 -0.47 13.59 -5.82
C GLU A 40 -0.86 15.02 -6.23
N ILE A 41 -0.79 16.01 -5.32
CA ILE A 41 -1.04 17.43 -5.66
C ILE A 41 -0.16 17.92 -6.82
N PRO A 42 1.17 17.66 -6.83
CA PRO A 42 2.03 18.09 -7.92
C PRO A 42 1.67 17.46 -9.28
N PHE A 43 0.91 16.36 -9.28
CA PHE A 43 0.44 15.65 -10.47
C PHE A 43 -1.02 15.99 -10.83
N GLY A 44 -1.61 16.99 -10.16
CA GLY A 44 -2.94 17.54 -10.49
C GLY A 44 -4.12 16.82 -9.86
N LEU A 45 -3.90 16.01 -8.82
CA LEU A 45 -4.96 15.30 -8.10
C LEU A 45 -5.22 15.93 -6.71
N PRO A 46 -6.45 15.81 -6.16
CA PRO A 46 -6.78 16.33 -4.85
C PRO A 46 -6.20 15.45 -3.72
N ILE A 47 -6.12 16.03 -2.52
CA ILE A 47 -5.82 15.31 -1.28
C ILE A 47 -6.86 14.21 -1.04
N ARG A 48 -6.41 13.06 -0.51
CA ARG A 48 -7.29 12.00 0.01
C ARG A 48 -6.91 11.67 1.45
N SER A 49 -7.90 11.53 2.32
CA SER A 49 -7.68 11.21 3.74
C SER A 49 -7.89 9.73 4.00
N PHE A 50 -7.01 9.14 4.79
CA PHE A 50 -7.07 7.73 5.21
C PHE A 50 -6.99 7.62 6.73
N THR A 51 -7.66 6.62 7.29
CA THR A 51 -7.65 6.29 8.72
C THR A 51 -6.56 5.30 9.09
N SER A 52 -5.94 4.63 8.11
CA SER A 52 -4.82 3.71 8.28
C SER A 52 -4.09 3.46 6.96
N PHE A 53 -2.82 3.03 7.03
CA PHE A 53 -2.09 2.56 5.85
C PHE A 53 -2.76 1.34 5.19
N ASN A 54 -3.43 0.49 5.98
CA ASN A 54 -4.18 -0.64 5.46
C ASN A 54 -5.37 -0.19 4.61
N GLN A 55 -6.10 0.84 5.03
CA GLN A 55 -7.19 1.41 4.23
C GLN A 55 -6.66 1.99 2.91
N ALA A 56 -5.55 2.73 2.96
CA ALA A 56 -4.93 3.28 1.76
C ALA A 56 -4.47 2.17 0.79
N ALA A 57 -3.88 1.09 1.31
CA ALA A 57 -3.47 -0.05 0.49
C ALA A 57 -4.64 -0.82 -0.13
N ASP A 58 -5.73 -1.02 0.62
CA ASP A 58 -6.94 -1.65 0.09
C ASP A 58 -7.60 -0.77 -0.99
N GLU A 59 -7.61 0.56 -0.81
CA GLU A 59 -8.08 1.50 -1.83
C GLU A 59 -7.19 1.49 -3.08
N ALA A 60 -5.87 1.50 -2.91
CA ALA A 60 -4.92 1.39 -4.02
C ALA A 60 -5.10 0.08 -4.80
N ALA A 61 -5.36 -1.03 -4.11
CA ALA A 61 -5.61 -2.32 -4.73
C ALA A 61 -6.93 -2.35 -5.52
N ILE A 62 -8.05 -1.92 -4.93
CA ILE A 62 -9.34 -1.93 -5.64
C ILE A 62 -9.40 -0.91 -6.77
N SER A 63 -8.62 0.18 -6.71
CA SER A 63 -8.51 1.16 -7.80
C SER A 63 -8.14 0.51 -9.14
N ARG A 64 -7.44 -0.62 -9.12
CA ARG A 64 -7.01 -1.33 -10.34
C ARG A 64 -8.16 -2.05 -11.04
N MET A 65 -9.15 -2.51 -10.27
CA MET A 65 -10.41 -3.02 -10.78
C MET A 65 -11.22 -1.88 -11.41
N TYR A 66 -11.35 -0.74 -10.71
CA TYR A 66 -12.02 0.45 -11.26
C TYR A 66 -11.31 1.01 -12.52
N GLY A 67 -9.99 0.85 -12.58
CA GLY A 67 -9.17 1.15 -13.74
C GLY A 67 -9.41 0.23 -14.93
N GLY A 68 -9.99 -0.95 -14.73
CA GLY A 68 -10.27 -1.95 -15.76
C GLY A 68 -9.03 -2.68 -16.29
N ILE A 69 -7.97 -2.73 -15.48
CA ILE A 69 -6.65 -3.24 -15.88
C ILE A 69 -6.18 -4.43 -15.06
N HIS A 70 -6.90 -4.80 -14.00
CA HIS A 70 -6.64 -6.01 -13.24
C HIS A 70 -7.92 -6.77 -12.93
N TYR A 71 -7.86 -8.11 -13.01
CA TYR A 71 -8.93 -8.99 -12.55
C TYR A 71 -8.90 -9.14 -11.03
N ARG A 72 -10.03 -9.60 -10.46
CA ARG A 72 -10.21 -9.72 -9.00
C ARG A 72 -9.13 -10.56 -8.35
N ALA A 73 -8.75 -11.68 -8.98
CA ALA A 73 -7.72 -12.57 -8.47
C ALA A 73 -6.37 -11.87 -8.34
N ALA A 74 -5.94 -11.09 -9.35
CA ALA A 74 -4.67 -10.38 -9.30
C ALA A 74 -4.63 -9.32 -8.19
N VAL A 75 -5.79 -8.71 -7.89
CA VAL A 75 -5.94 -7.74 -6.80
C VAL A 75 -5.91 -8.42 -5.44
N GLU A 76 -6.82 -9.38 -5.18
CA GLU A 76 -6.99 -10.00 -3.86
C GLU A 76 -5.78 -10.87 -3.49
N VAL A 77 -5.27 -11.69 -4.41
CA VAL A 77 -4.05 -12.48 -4.17
C VAL A 77 -2.83 -11.57 -4.04
N GLY A 78 -2.75 -10.51 -4.84
CA GLY A 78 -1.65 -9.53 -4.76
C GLY A 78 -1.57 -8.86 -3.38
N VAL A 79 -2.70 -8.44 -2.80
CA VAL A 79 -2.73 -7.87 -1.44
C VAL A 79 -2.27 -8.90 -0.42
N GLY A 80 -2.76 -10.13 -0.50
CA GLY A 80 -2.34 -11.23 0.38
C GLY A 80 -0.83 -11.49 0.29
N GLN A 81 -0.30 -11.61 -0.92
CA GLN A 81 1.14 -11.78 -1.19
C GLN A 81 1.95 -10.64 -0.59
N GLY A 82 1.54 -9.38 -0.82
CA GLY A 82 2.20 -8.20 -0.30
C GLY A 82 2.25 -8.18 1.22
N ARG A 83 1.12 -8.42 1.89
CA ARG A 83 1.03 -8.49 3.36
C ARG A 83 1.90 -9.59 3.94
N SER A 84 1.89 -10.78 3.35
CA SER A 84 2.77 -11.88 3.79
C SER A 84 4.25 -11.54 3.63
N LEU A 85 4.65 -10.92 2.52
CA LEU A 85 6.03 -10.49 2.30
C LEU A 85 6.44 -9.38 3.30
N GLY A 86 5.60 -8.37 3.48
CA GLY A 86 5.82 -7.30 4.45
C GLY A 86 5.99 -7.84 5.86
N LYS A 87 5.13 -8.78 6.26
CA LYS A 87 5.25 -9.45 7.56
C LYS A 87 6.56 -10.20 7.70
N PHE A 88 6.97 -10.97 6.69
CA PHE A 88 8.25 -11.67 6.70
C PHE A 88 9.44 -10.72 6.90
N ILE A 89 9.41 -9.55 6.26
CA ILE A 89 10.48 -8.54 6.39
C ILE A 89 10.48 -7.92 7.79
N VAL A 90 9.33 -7.51 8.31
CA VAL A 90 9.20 -6.95 9.66
C VAL A 90 9.67 -7.94 10.73
N ASP A 91 9.32 -9.21 10.59
CA ASP A 91 9.75 -10.25 11.53
C ASP A 91 11.25 -10.57 11.43
N LYS A 92 11.88 -10.31 10.27
CA LYS A 92 13.28 -10.68 9.98
C LYS A 92 14.28 -9.58 10.28
N LEU A 93 13.87 -8.31 10.19
CA LEU A 93 14.78 -7.18 10.38
C LEU A 93 14.73 -6.65 11.81
N GLU A 94 15.87 -6.63 12.48
CA GLU A 94 16.06 -5.89 13.72
C GLU A 94 16.41 -4.44 13.37
N MET A 95 15.45 -3.53 13.55
CA MET A 95 15.68 -2.10 13.33
C MET A 95 16.37 -1.48 14.56
N ASN A 96 17.40 -0.68 14.34
CA ASN A 96 18.07 0.07 15.40
C ASN A 96 17.10 1.09 16.01
N GLY A 97 16.64 0.84 17.24
CA GLY A 97 15.63 1.66 17.91
C GLY A 97 16.20 2.93 18.55
N ASN A 98 16.36 4.01 17.79
CA ASN A 98 16.39 5.36 18.37
C ASN A 98 14.95 5.91 18.39
N GLN A 99 14.28 5.77 19.53
CA GLN A 99 12.88 6.14 19.72
C GLN A 99 12.56 7.65 19.61
N GLU A 100 13.56 8.52 19.46
CA GLU A 100 13.37 9.97 19.35
C GLU A 100 12.77 10.45 18.00
N LEU A 101 12.79 9.61 16.95
CA LEU A 101 12.40 10.05 15.59
C LEU A 101 10.91 9.87 15.26
N VAL A 102 10.14 9.14 16.08
CA VAL A 102 8.75 8.73 15.74
C VAL A 102 7.69 9.65 16.38
N SER A 103 8.11 10.54 17.27
CA SER A 103 7.23 11.50 17.95
C SER A 103 7.48 12.93 17.45
N LYS A 104 6.83 13.32 16.34
CA LYS A 104 6.55 14.72 16.01
C LYS A 104 5.20 14.83 15.33
#